data_AF-A0A4Q8UJC1-F1
#
_entry.id   AF-A0A4Q8UJC1-F1
#
_cell.length_a   1.000
_cell.length_b   1.000
_cell.length_c   1.000
_cell.angle_alpha   90.00
_cell.angle_beta   90.00
_cell.angle_gamma   90.00
#
_symmetry.space_group_name_H-M   'P 1'
#
loop_
_entity.id
_entity.type
_entity.pdbx_description
1 polymer ?
#
loop_
_entity_poly.entity_id
_entity_poly.type
_entity_poly.pdbx_seq_one_letter_code
_entity_poly.pdbx_strand_id
1 'polypeptide(L)'
;MSEQQTTWHDAHKATLTAGERAADVMRNSMGSWRFVAGFIAFMLLWAALNSWVLATQAWDPYPYILLNLFLSMLAGLQGAILLIAAKRQDAIAAAMAQHDYDTNLQAKPEIERLTTINFEQLEILRELRALAASQTSRG
;
A
#
# COMPACT_ATOMS: atom_id res chain seq x y z
N MET A 1 -22.66 -18.81 -28.12
CA MET A 1 -21.21 -18.58 -27.97
C MET A 1 -21.06 -17.34 -27.10
N SER A 2 -20.85 -17.53 -25.80
CA SER A 2 -20.58 -16.44 -24.86
C SER A 2 -19.30 -16.80 -24.12
N GLU A 3 -18.17 -16.33 -24.65
CA GLU A 3 -16.87 -16.38 -23.98
C GLU A 3 -16.96 -15.55 -22.71
N GLN A 4 -17.09 -16.22 -21.56
CA GLN A 4 -16.85 -15.61 -20.26
C GLN A 4 -15.37 -15.27 -20.18
N GLN A 5 -15.05 -13.99 -20.39
CA GLN A 5 -13.74 -13.43 -20.10
C GLN A 5 -13.45 -13.61 -18.61
N THR A 6 -12.64 -14.61 -18.28
CA THR A 6 -12.12 -14.80 -16.93
C THR A 6 -11.21 -13.63 -16.60
N THR A 7 -11.71 -12.69 -15.81
CA THR A 7 -10.96 -11.56 -15.27
C THR A 7 -9.74 -12.04 -14.48
N TRP A 8 -8.58 -11.42 -14.70
CA TRP A 8 -7.29 -11.69 -14.04
C TRP A 8 -7.33 -11.76 -12.50
N HIS A 9 -8.39 -11.18 -11.91
CA HIS A 9 -8.67 -11.19 -10.48
C HIS A 9 -8.96 -12.58 -9.90
N ASP A 10 -9.51 -13.52 -10.70
CA ASP A 10 -9.83 -14.87 -10.22
C ASP A 10 -8.62 -15.82 -10.26
N ALA A 11 -7.70 -15.61 -11.21
CA ALA A 11 -6.44 -16.36 -11.28
C ALA A 11 -5.51 -16.04 -10.09
N HIS A 12 -5.51 -14.80 -9.60
CA HIS A 12 -4.67 -14.39 -8.47
C HIS A 12 -5.16 -14.93 -7.12
N LYS A 13 -6.45 -15.22 -6.97
CA LYS A 13 -6.98 -15.84 -5.74
C LYS A 13 -6.61 -17.31 -5.60
N ALA A 14 -6.30 -18.00 -6.70
CA ALA A 14 -5.94 -19.41 -6.70
C ALA A 14 -4.45 -19.66 -6.43
N THR A 15 -3.60 -18.63 -6.54
CA THR A 15 -2.16 -18.70 -6.22
C THR A 15 -1.80 -18.12 -4.86
N LEU A 16 -2.79 -17.76 -4.03
CA LEU A 16 -2.53 -17.40 -2.64
C LEU A 16 -2.27 -18.69 -1.85
N THR A 17 -1.01 -18.91 -1.49
CA THR A 17 -0.60 -19.97 -0.59
C THR A 17 -1.40 -19.88 0.72
N ALA A 18 -1.57 -21.01 1.43
CA ALA A 18 -2.28 -21.02 2.71
C ALA A 18 -1.68 -19.99 3.70
N GLY A 19 -0.39 -19.65 3.54
CA GLY A 19 0.30 -18.60 4.28
C GLY A 19 -0.18 -17.17 3.96
N GLU A 20 -0.46 -16.83 2.70
CA GLU A 20 -0.91 -15.47 2.34
C GLU A 20 -2.34 -15.20 2.80
N ARG A 21 -3.23 -16.20 2.75
CA ARG A 21 -4.56 -16.08 3.38
C ARG A 21 -4.47 -15.95 4.90
N ALA A 22 -3.56 -16.68 5.55
CA ALA A 22 -3.33 -16.56 6.97
C ALA A 22 -2.76 -15.18 7.34
N ALA A 23 -1.85 -14.64 6.52
CA ALA A 23 -1.29 -13.30 6.66
C ALA A 23 -2.37 -12.22 6.49
N ASP A 24 -3.30 -12.37 5.55
CA ASP A 24 -4.42 -11.44 5.37
C ASP A 24 -5.41 -11.45 6.55
N VAL A 25 -5.74 -12.64 7.06
CA VAL A 25 -6.58 -12.79 8.26
C VAL A 25 -5.86 -12.22 9.49
N MET A 26 -4.56 -12.44 9.62
CA MET A 26 -3.74 -11.90 10.69
C MET A 26 -3.65 -10.37 10.59
N ARG A 27 -3.37 -9.80 9.40
CA ARG A 27 -3.37 -8.36 9.14
C ARG A 27 -4.69 -7.70 9.52
N ASN A 28 -5.82 -8.32 9.17
CA ASN A 28 -7.12 -7.74 9.47
C ASN A 28 -7.52 -7.86 10.95
N SER A 29 -7.07 -8.92 11.63
CA SER A 29 -7.33 -9.15 13.06
C SER A 29 -6.40 -8.34 13.97
N MET A 30 -5.13 -8.21 13.60
CA MET A 30 -4.08 -7.53 14.36
C MET A 30 -4.15 -6.00 14.21
N GLY A 31 -4.83 -5.50 13.17
CA GLY A 31 -5.04 -4.08 12.92
C GLY A 31 -6.27 -3.45 13.61
N SER A 32 -6.96 -4.19 14.49
CA SER A 32 -8.16 -3.72 15.19
C SER A 32 -7.87 -3.22 16.59
N TRP A 33 -8.54 -2.16 17.04
CA TRP A 33 -8.47 -1.65 18.41
C TRP A 33 -8.83 -2.70 19.47
N ARG A 34 -9.65 -3.71 19.08
CA ARG A 34 -10.01 -4.85 19.93
C ARG A 34 -8.83 -5.78 20.22
N PHE A 35 -7.89 -5.92 19.28
CA PHE A 35 -6.68 -6.73 19.49
C PHE A 35 -5.72 -6.05 20.48
N VAL A 36 -5.55 -4.74 20.36
CA VAL A 36 -4.76 -3.94 21.31
C VAL A 36 -5.34 -4.06 22.73
N ALA A 37 -6.67 -3.96 22.87
CA ALA A 37 -7.33 -4.12 24.16
C ALA A 37 -7.18 -5.53 24.75
N GLY A 38 -7.28 -6.58 23.92
CA GLY A 38 -7.05 -7.97 24.35
C GLY A 38 -5.60 -8.22 24.77
N PHE A 39 -4.64 -7.63 24.05
CA PHE A 39 -3.22 -7.72 24.38
C PHE A 39 -2.92 -7.05 25.72
N ILE A 40 -3.49 -5.86 25.98
CA ILE A 40 -3.37 -5.17 27.28
C ILE A 40 -4.02 -6.01 28.39
N ALA A 41 -5.20 -6.57 28.18
CA ALA A 41 -5.88 -7.40 29.16
C ALA A 41 -5.08 -8.69 29.49
N PHE A 42 -4.53 -9.35 28.47
CA PHE A 42 -3.62 -10.48 28.65
C PHE A 42 -2.35 -10.07 29.41
N MET A 43 -1.83 -8.87 29.14
CA MET A 43 -0.68 -8.31 29.86
C MET A 43 -0.95 -8.12 31.34
N LEU A 44 -2.11 -7.55 31.69
CA LEU A 44 -2.52 -7.37 33.08
C LEU A 44 -2.71 -8.71 33.79
N LEU A 45 -3.32 -9.68 33.10
CA LEU A 45 -3.49 -11.04 33.63
C LEU A 45 -2.13 -11.72 33.85
N TRP A 46 -1.20 -11.58 32.90
CA TRP A 46 0.13 -12.17 32.99
C TRP A 46 1.00 -11.48 34.05
N ALA A 47 0.92 -10.17 34.17
CA ALA A 47 1.59 -9.39 35.22
C ALA A 47 1.05 -9.76 36.61
N ALA A 48 -0.26 -9.99 36.74
CA ALA A 48 -0.89 -10.46 37.98
C ALA A 48 -0.47 -11.89 38.32
N LEU A 49 -0.48 -12.81 37.36
CA LEU A 49 -0.01 -14.19 37.54
C LEU A 49 1.47 -14.23 37.92
N ASN A 50 2.30 -13.46 37.22
CA ASN A 50 3.72 -13.37 37.48
C ASN A 50 3.99 -12.72 38.85
N SER A 51 3.28 -11.65 39.22
CA SER A 51 3.36 -11.07 40.57
C SER A 51 2.92 -12.06 41.65
N TRP A 52 1.91 -12.87 41.41
CA TRP A 52 1.43 -13.86 42.39
C TRP A 52 2.45 -15.00 42.58
N VAL A 53 3.08 -15.49 41.51
CA VAL A 53 4.14 -16.51 41.58
C VAL A 53 5.43 -15.95 42.18
N LEU A 54 5.82 -14.73 41.82
CA LEU A 54 7.05 -14.08 42.26
C LEU A 54 6.95 -13.52 43.69
N ALA A 55 5.75 -13.22 44.19
CA ALA A 55 5.52 -12.88 45.60
C ALA A 55 5.94 -13.99 46.58
N THR A 56 6.05 -15.24 46.10
CA THR A 56 6.48 -16.40 46.89
C THR A 56 8.00 -16.56 46.98
N GLN A 57 8.79 -15.91 46.11
CA GLN A 57 10.25 -16.08 46.06
C GLN A 57 10.92 -14.80 45.55
N ALA A 58 11.40 -13.99 46.51
CA ALA A 58 12.26 -12.80 46.39
C ALA A 58 12.00 -11.81 45.23
N TRP A 59 11.80 -10.55 45.62
CA TRP A 59 11.51 -9.36 44.80
C TRP A 59 12.67 -8.97 43.85
N ASP A 60 12.99 -9.87 42.92
CA ASP A 60 14.03 -9.94 41.87
C ASP A 60 15.45 -10.43 42.26
N PRO A 61 15.79 -11.68 41.87
CA PRO A 61 17.10 -12.01 41.33
C PRO A 61 17.05 -12.49 39.85
N TYR A 62 18.15 -12.24 39.14
CA TYR A 62 18.48 -12.55 37.74
C TYR A 62 17.88 -13.88 37.18
N PRO A 63 17.42 -13.95 35.91
CA PRO A 63 17.48 -12.96 34.84
C PRO A 63 16.19 -12.13 34.81
N TYR A 64 16.27 -10.85 34.43
CA TYR A 64 15.16 -9.88 34.46
C TYR A 64 13.93 -10.33 33.64
N ILE A 65 13.10 -11.23 34.16
CA ILE A 65 11.94 -11.81 33.48
C ILE A 65 10.94 -10.70 33.15
N LEU A 66 10.77 -9.75 34.07
CA LEU A 66 9.90 -8.59 33.88
C LEU A 66 10.40 -7.68 32.76
N LEU A 67 11.71 -7.39 32.73
CA LEU A 67 12.31 -6.52 31.73
C LEU A 67 12.30 -7.19 30.35
N ASN A 68 12.65 -8.47 30.25
CA ASN A 68 12.61 -9.21 28.99
C ASN A 68 11.18 -9.39 28.45
N LEU A 69 10.19 -9.60 29.32
CA LEU A 69 8.79 -9.61 28.92
C LEU A 69 8.37 -8.24 28.38
N PHE A 70 8.71 -7.17 29.09
CA PHE A 70 8.41 -5.80 28.68
C PHE A 70 9.07 -5.42 27.35
N LEU A 71 10.34 -5.80 27.14
CA LEU A 71 11.04 -5.57 25.87
C LEU A 71 10.43 -6.38 24.72
N SER A 72 10.08 -7.66 24.94
CA SER A 72 9.41 -8.50 23.92
C SER A 72 8.04 -7.94 23.54
N MET A 73 7.33 -7.37 24.52
CA MET A 73 6.04 -6.69 24.30
C MET A 73 6.20 -5.39 23.50
N LEU A 74 7.22 -4.59 23.81
CA LEU A 74 7.52 -3.37 23.09
C LEU A 74 7.80 -3.67 21.61
N ALA A 75 8.55 -4.73 21.32
CA ALA A 75 8.81 -5.21 19.96
C ALA A 75 7.52 -5.70 19.26
N GLY A 76 6.65 -6.44 19.96
CA GLY A 76 5.36 -6.89 19.41
C GLY A 76 4.41 -5.74 19.09
N LEU A 77 4.32 -4.75 19.98
CA LEU A 77 3.52 -3.53 19.78
C LEU A 77 4.04 -2.72 18.59
N GLN A 78 5.36 -2.60 18.43
CA GLN A 78 5.98 -1.97 17.27
C GLN A 78 5.56 -2.66 15.97
N GLY A 79 5.59 -3.99 15.93
CA GLY A 79 5.14 -4.77 14.76
C GLY A 79 3.66 -4.54 14.42
N ALA A 80 2.78 -4.48 15.43
CA ALA A 80 1.36 -4.22 15.23
C ALA A 80 1.09 -2.79 14.72
N ILE A 81 1.76 -1.78 15.30
CA ILE A 81 1.65 -0.39 14.85
C ILE A 81 2.14 -0.25 13.40
N LEU A 82 3.27 -0.88 13.06
CA LEU A 82 3.78 -0.91 11.69
C LEU A 82 2.73 -1.49 10.72
N LEU A 83 2.09 -2.60 11.10
CA LEU A 83 1.08 -3.25 10.26
C LEU A 83 -0.20 -2.42 10.10
N ILE A 84 -0.63 -1.71 11.14
CA ILE A 84 -1.75 -0.76 11.08
C ILE A 84 -1.41 0.42 10.17
N ALA A 85 -0.21 0.98 10.32
CA ALA A 85 0.27 2.07 9.49
C ALA A 85 0.33 1.65 8.02
N ALA A 86 0.86 0.46 7.74
CA ALA A 86 0.89 -0.11 6.39
C ALA A 86 -0.51 -0.26 5.79
N LYS A 87 -1.47 -0.86 6.53
CA LYS A 87 -2.86 -0.99 6.06
C LYS A 87 -3.50 0.35 5.69
N ARG A 88 -3.24 1.40 6.47
CA ARG A 88 -3.75 2.76 6.17
C ARG A 88 -3.08 3.35 4.93
N GLN A 89 -1.76 3.19 4.79
CA GLN A 89 -1.04 3.68 3.62
C GLN A 89 -1.47 2.97 2.34
N ASP A 90 -1.66 1.64 2.38
CA ASP A 90 -2.17 0.86 1.24
C ASP A 90 -3.54 1.36 0.77
N ALA A 91 -4.44 1.67 1.71
CA ALA A 91 -5.77 2.20 1.39
C ALA A 91 -5.70 3.59 0.73
N ILE A 92 -4.81 4.46 1.22
CA ILE A 92 -4.58 5.79 0.63
C ILE A 92 -3.97 5.64 -0.77
N ALA A 93 -2.97 4.78 -0.92
CA ALA A 93 -2.31 4.51 -2.19
C ALA A 93 -3.30 3.97 -3.24
N ALA A 94 -4.21 3.07 -2.85
CA ALA A 94 -5.26 2.58 -3.72
C ALA A 94 -6.22 3.70 -4.18
N ALA A 95 -6.64 4.57 -3.26
CA ALA A 95 -7.50 5.70 -3.59
C ALA A 95 -6.80 6.71 -4.52
N MET A 96 -5.52 7.00 -4.25
CA MET A 96 -4.70 7.88 -5.09
C MET A 96 -4.49 7.28 -6.48
N ALA A 97 -4.20 5.98 -6.58
CA ALA A 97 -4.07 5.29 -7.86
C ALA A 97 -5.34 5.37 -8.71
N GLN A 98 -6.52 5.26 -8.10
CA GLN A 98 -7.79 5.43 -8.80
C GLN A 98 -7.97 6.87 -9.31
N HIS A 99 -7.66 7.86 -8.48
CA HIS A 99 -7.74 9.26 -8.86
C HIS A 99 -6.76 9.62 -9.99
N ASP A 100 -5.53 9.11 -9.93
CA ASP A 100 -4.52 9.28 -10.96
C ASP A 100 -4.94 8.60 -12.26
N TYR A 101 -5.57 7.43 -12.18
CA TYR A 101 -6.14 6.75 -13.34
C TYR A 101 -7.24 7.60 -14.02
N ASP A 102 -8.19 8.12 -13.24
CA ASP A 102 -9.28 8.94 -13.76
C ASP A 102 -8.76 10.26 -14.36
N THR A 103 -7.78 10.89 -13.71
CA THR A 103 -7.11 12.09 -14.22
C THR A 103 -6.36 11.80 -15.53
N ASN A 104 -5.63 10.69 -15.60
CA ASN A 104 -4.94 10.28 -16.82
C ASN A 104 -5.92 10.00 -17.96
N LEU A 105 -7.06 9.35 -17.69
CA LEU A 105 -8.09 9.12 -18.71
C LEU A 105 -8.65 10.44 -19.26
N GLN A 106 -8.87 11.43 -18.40
CA GLN A 106 -9.34 12.76 -18.82
C GLN A 106 -8.25 13.55 -19.58
N ALA A 107 -6.97 13.37 -19.22
CA ALA A 107 -5.84 14.01 -19.89
C ALA A 107 -5.55 13.40 -21.27
N LYS A 108 -5.85 12.12 -21.50
CA LYS A 108 -5.63 11.45 -22.81
C LYS A 108 -6.17 12.22 -24.02
N PRO A 109 -7.46 12.59 -24.10
CA PRO A 109 -8.00 13.31 -25.26
C PRO A 109 -7.38 14.69 -25.42
N GLU A 110 -6.98 15.34 -24.34
CA GLU A 110 -6.30 16.63 -24.39
C GLU A 110 -4.89 16.50 -24.97
N ILE A 111 -4.13 15.47 -24.54
CA ILE A 111 -2.81 15.14 -25.10
C ILE A 111 -2.93 14.77 -26.59
N GLU A 112 -3.94 13.97 -26.96
CA GLU A 112 -4.20 13.62 -28.36
C GLU A 112 -4.49 14.87 -29.20
N ARG A 113 -5.37 15.76 -28.72
CA ARG A 113 -5.67 17.02 -29.40
C ARG A 113 -4.43 17.90 -29.57
N LEU A 114 -3.63 18.07 -28.51
CA LEU A 114 -2.39 18.85 -28.56
C LEU A 114 -1.40 18.24 -29.57
N THR A 115 -1.33 16.92 -29.62
CA THR A 115 -0.47 16.18 -30.55
C THR A 115 -0.91 16.38 -32.00
N THR A 116 -2.22 16.32 -32.27
CA THR A 116 -2.79 16.62 -33.59
C THR A 116 -2.46 18.04 -34.04
N ILE A 117 -2.70 19.04 -33.18
CA ILE A 117 -2.38 20.45 -33.48
C ILE A 117 -0.88 20.61 -33.76
N ASN A 118 -0.02 19.94 -33.01
CA ASN A 118 1.43 20.01 -33.23
C ASN A 118 1.82 19.46 -34.61
N PHE A 119 1.23 18.34 -35.03
CA PHE A 119 1.45 17.80 -36.37
C PHE A 119 0.97 18.76 -37.47
N GLU A 120 -0.20 19.38 -37.31
CA GLU A 120 -0.70 20.41 -38.25
C GLU A 120 0.26 21.61 -38.34
N GLN A 121 0.77 22.09 -37.20
CA GLN A 121 1.75 23.18 -37.17
C GLN A 121 3.05 22.82 -37.91
N LEU A 122 3.54 21.59 -37.75
CA LEU A 122 4.74 21.12 -38.44
C LEU A 122 4.54 21.04 -39.95
N GLU A 123 3.35 20.68 -40.41
CA GLU A 123 3.01 20.66 -41.83
C GLU A 123 3.01 22.07 -42.42
N ILE A 124 2.32 23.01 -41.78
CA ILE A 124 2.31 24.43 -42.21
C ILE A 124 3.73 24.99 -42.25
N LEU A 125 4.56 24.72 -41.24
CA LEU A 125 5.96 25.19 -41.22
C LEU A 125 6.79 24.61 -42.37
N ARG A 126 6.54 23.35 -42.77
CA ARG A 126 7.20 22.74 -43.93
C ARG A 126 6.77 23.40 -45.24
N GLU A 127 5.48 23.66 -45.41
CA GLU A 127 4.96 24.35 -46.60
C GLU A 127 5.53 25.76 -46.73
N LEU A 128 5.55 26.54 -45.64
CA LEU A 128 6.13 27.88 -45.63
C LEU A 128 7.62 27.86 -45.99
N ARG A 129 8.39 26.89 -45.48
CA ARG A 129 9.80 26.72 -45.87
C ARG A 129 9.96 26.36 -47.35
N ALA A 130 9.10 25.49 -47.89
CA ALA A 130 9.14 25.12 -49.30
C ALA A 130 8.83 26.33 -50.21
N LEU A 131 7.82 27.12 -49.84
CA LEU A 131 7.49 28.37 -50.53
C LEU A 131 8.64 29.38 -50.49
N ALA A 132 9.25 29.59 -49.32
CA ALA A 132 10.40 30.47 -49.17
C ALA A 132 11.58 30.02 -50.06
N ALA A 133 11.91 28.72 -50.07
CA ALA A 133 12.96 28.17 -50.92
C ALA A 133 12.67 28.37 -52.42
N SER A 134 11.41 28.23 -52.83
CA SER A 134 11.00 28.46 -54.23
C SER A 134 11.08 29.93 -54.65
N GLN A 135 10.85 30.87 -53.72
CA GLN A 135 11.00 32.30 -53.99
C GLN A 135 12.46 32.71 -54.08
N THR A 136 13.33 32.17 -53.20
CA THR A 136 14.78 32.42 -53.26
C THR A 136 15.41 31.92 -54.56
N SER A 137 14.88 30.86 -55.18
CA SER A 137 15.38 30.37 -56.49
C SER A 137 14.91 31.20 -57.70
N ARG A 138 13.95 32.12 -57.53
CA ARG A 138 13.40 32.96 -58.61
C ARG A 138 13.96 34.40 -58.62
N GLY A 139 14.75 34.77 -57.62
CA GLY A 139 15.41 36.07 -57.50
C GLY A 139 16.85 36.07 -58.01
#